data_AF-A0A7S3FIG0-F1
#
_entry.id   AF-A0A7S3FIG0-F1
#
_cell.length_a   1.000
_cell.length_b   1.000
_cell.length_c   1.000
_cell.angle_alpha   90.00
_cell.angle_beta   90.00
_cell.angle_gamma   90.00
#
_symmetry.space_group_name_H-M   'P 1'
#
loop_
_entity.id
_entity.type
_entity.pdbx_description
1 polymer ?
#
loop_
_entity_poly.entity_id
_entity_poly.type
_entity_poly.pdbx_seq_one_letter_code
_entity_poly.pdbx_strand_id
1 'polypeptide(L)'
;SRRRGAVGAKRCPVVAAAASANGQVHVLGVDPGCAGAADGGASARLAELRAHAQTAWFVQPVLGGGAFLTAGRCGRLAMWALSSAQPPADDDDVEYAPFARADASALHDDAVLCLTSIEAEGDGGAELVASGSADGTTVVYEVRSAGLKQLSRCGVGVPVTAVALGRW
;
A
#
# COMPACT_ATOMS: atom_id res chain seq x y z
N SER A 1 19.72 34.02 -21.88
CA SER A 1 18.92 33.74 -20.66
C SER A 1 17.77 32.79 -21.01
N ARG A 2 17.94 31.49 -20.83
CA ARG A 2 16.84 30.51 -21.04
C ARG A 2 16.04 30.39 -19.75
N ARG A 3 14.79 30.87 -19.75
CA ARG A 3 13.84 30.63 -18.65
C ARG A 3 13.47 29.14 -18.66
N ARG A 4 13.82 28.41 -17.60
CA ARG A 4 13.22 27.09 -17.32
C ARG A 4 11.74 27.33 -17.06
N GLY A 5 10.88 26.76 -17.91
CA GLY A 5 9.44 26.76 -17.68
C GLY A 5 9.15 25.92 -16.45
N ALA A 6 8.55 26.52 -15.42
CA ALA A 6 8.01 25.78 -14.30
C ALA A 6 6.86 24.91 -14.82
N VAL A 7 7.08 23.61 -14.93
CA VAL A 7 6.02 22.63 -15.17
C VAL A 7 5.12 22.69 -13.94
N GLY A 8 3.88 23.13 -14.13
CA GLY A 8 2.89 23.20 -13.05
C GLY A 8 2.68 21.81 -12.47
N ALA A 9 3.15 21.59 -11.24
CA ALA A 9 2.90 20.36 -10.49
C ALA A 9 1.39 20.21 -10.29
N LYS A 10 0.78 19.30 -11.04
CA LYS A 10 -0.64 18.98 -10.94
C LYS A 10 -0.87 18.38 -9.55
N ARG A 11 -1.60 19.09 -8.69
CA ARG A 11 -1.93 18.62 -7.34
C ARG A 11 -2.96 17.49 -7.47
N CYS A 12 -2.53 16.26 -7.23
CA CYS A 12 -3.44 15.13 -7.10
C CYS A 12 -4.01 15.08 -5.67
N PRO A 13 -5.31 14.81 -5.49
CA PRO A 13 -5.89 14.68 -4.17
C PRO A 13 -5.32 13.44 -3.48
N VAL A 14 -4.88 13.63 -2.24
CA VAL A 14 -4.53 12.54 -1.34
C VAL A 14 -5.84 11.90 -0.86
N VAL A 15 -5.99 10.60 -1.09
CA VAL A 15 -7.18 9.80 -0.76
C VAL A 15 -6.95 8.86 0.42
N ALA A 16 -5.70 8.58 0.78
CA ALA A 16 -5.32 7.76 1.90
C ALA A 16 -3.94 8.16 2.41
N ALA A 17 -3.67 7.98 3.70
CA ALA A 17 -2.35 8.22 4.28
C ALA A 17 -2.07 7.18 5.36
N ALA A 18 -0.85 6.66 5.41
CA ALA A 18 -0.40 5.78 6.48
C ALA A 18 1.05 6.13 6.85
N ALA A 19 1.36 6.06 8.14
CA ALA A 19 2.71 6.20 8.65
C ALA A 19 3.30 4.80 8.93
N SER A 20 4.59 4.61 8.65
CA SER A 20 5.33 3.44 9.16
C SER A 20 5.35 3.45 10.69
N ALA A 21 5.57 2.28 11.30
CA ALA A 21 5.65 2.13 12.75
C ALA A 21 6.77 2.99 13.39
N ASN A 22 7.84 3.31 12.66
CA ASN A 22 8.92 4.20 13.10
C ASN A 22 8.63 5.69 12.87
N GLY A 23 7.47 6.04 12.31
CA GLY A 23 7.05 7.43 12.02
C GLY A 23 7.84 8.13 10.92
N GLN A 24 8.73 7.42 10.22
CA GLN A 24 9.63 8.02 9.22
C GLN A 24 9.02 8.07 7.82
N VAL A 25 8.15 7.12 7.45
CA VAL A 25 7.63 7.02 6.08
C VAL A 25 6.12 7.23 6.08
N HIS A 26 5.68 8.25 5.35
CA HIS A 26 4.26 8.50 5.07
C HIS A 26 3.95 8.06 3.65
N VAL A 27 3.06 7.08 3.49
CA VAL A 27 2.56 6.67 2.18
C VAL A 27 1.19 7.29 1.96
N LEU A 28 1.06 8.06 0.89
CA LEU A 28 -0.14 8.80 0.47
C LEU A 28 -0.75 8.11 -0.74
N GLY A 29 -1.96 7.57 -0.65
CA GLY A 29 -2.72 7.20 -1.84
C GLY A 29 -3.13 8.47 -2.59
N VAL A 30 -2.89 8.54 -3.90
CA VAL A 30 -3.21 9.68 -4.76
C VAL A 30 -4.01 9.24 -5.98
N ASP A 31 -5.08 9.97 -6.29
CA ASP A 31 -5.88 9.78 -7.50
C ASP A 31 -5.08 10.19 -8.74
N PRO A 32 -4.99 9.39 -9.83
CA PRO A 32 -5.80 8.21 -10.17
C PRO A 32 -5.14 6.83 -9.98
N GLY A 33 -4.53 6.56 -8.81
CA GLY A 33 -4.00 5.22 -8.47
C GLY A 33 -2.50 5.16 -8.23
N CYS A 34 -1.88 6.33 -8.07
CA CYS A 34 -0.51 6.44 -7.60
C CYS A 34 -0.53 6.36 -6.06
N ALA A 35 0.56 5.93 -5.43
CA ALA A 35 0.82 6.17 -4.02
C ALA A 35 2.16 6.89 -3.90
N GLY A 36 2.25 8.00 -3.17
CA GLY A 36 3.50 8.71 -2.94
C GLY A 36 4.07 8.34 -1.59
N ALA A 37 5.37 8.11 -1.46
CA ALA A 37 6.02 8.02 -0.15
C ALA A 37 6.75 9.34 0.17
N ALA A 38 6.76 9.74 1.43
CA ALA A 38 7.50 10.90 1.93
C ALA A 38 8.21 10.57 3.24
N ASP A 39 9.38 11.15 3.45
CA ASP A 39 10.09 11.13 4.72
C ASP A 39 9.47 12.16 5.68
N GLY A 40 9.22 11.81 6.93
CA GLY A 40 8.72 12.75 7.95
C GLY A 40 9.68 13.90 8.27
N GLY A 41 10.98 13.75 7.99
CA GLY A 41 12.00 14.77 8.25
C GLY A 41 12.25 15.77 7.11
N ALA A 42 11.92 15.39 5.88
CA ALA A 42 12.15 16.20 4.68
C ALA A 42 10.86 16.28 3.86
N SER A 43 10.46 17.48 3.43
CA SER A 43 9.35 17.66 2.47
C SER A 43 9.64 17.08 1.07
N ALA A 44 10.60 16.17 0.95
CA ALA A 44 11.00 15.47 -0.25
C ALA A 44 10.10 14.25 -0.47
N ARG A 45 9.48 14.21 -1.64
CA ARG A 45 8.79 13.03 -2.15
C ARG A 45 9.83 11.95 -2.42
N LEU A 46 9.75 10.82 -1.71
CA LEU A 46 10.69 9.71 -1.83
C LEU A 46 10.44 8.88 -3.10
N ALA A 47 9.18 8.60 -3.44
CA ALA A 47 8.84 7.82 -4.63
C ALA A 47 7.38 7.97 -5.07
N GLU A 48 7.09 7.59 -6.32
CA GLU A 48 5.75 7.39 -6.87
C GLU A 48 5.50 5.90 -7.19
N LEU A 49 4.54 5.30 -6.50
CA LEU A 49 4.19 3.89 -6.55
C LEU A 49 2.91 3.70 -7.37
N ARG A 50 3.03 3.16 -8.58
CA ARG A 50 1.87 2.92 -9.45
C ARG A 50 1.43 1.45 -9.37
N ALA A 51 0.58 1.12 -8.39
CA ALA A 51 0.01 -0.23 -8.29
C ALA A 51 -1.35 -0.37 -8.98
N HIS A 52 -2.15 0.69 -8.95
CA HIS A 52 -3.57 0.62 -9.23
C HIS A 52 -3.88 1.39 -10.51
N ALA A 53 -4.65 0.78 -11.41
CA ALA A 53 -5.14 1.45 -12.63
C ALA A 53 -6.24 2.49 -12.34
N GLN A 54 -6.71 2.52 -11.09
CA GLN A 54 -7.73 3.41 -10.56
C GLN A 54 -7.31 3.86 -9.16
N THR A 55 -8.04 4.81 -8.59
CA THR A 55 -7.81 5.37 -7.26
C THR A 55 -7.54 4.27 -6.20
N ALA A 56 -6.48 4.46 -5.41
CA ALA A 56 -6.10 3.60 -4.29
C ALA A 56 -6.54 4.25 -2.97
N TRP A 57 -7.55 3.68 -2.30
CA TRP A 57 -8.26 4.34 -1.20
C TRP A 57 -7.78 3.82 0.16
N PHE A 58 -6.99 2.75 0.16
CA PHE A 58 -6.41 2.16 1.36
C PHE A 58 -4.89 2.12 1.22
N VAL A 59 -4.23 2.55 2.29
CA VAL A 59 -2.81 2.38 2.52
C VAL A 59 -2.67 1.91 3.96
N GLN A 60 -2.03 0.78 4.19
CA GLN A 60 -1.90 0.19 5.52
C GLN A 60 -0.46 -0.26 5.75
N PRO A 61 0.19 0.17 6.85
CA PRO A 61 1.51 -0.35 7.21
C PRO A 61 1.39 -1.82 7.60
N VAL A 62 2.36 -2.61 7.17
CA VAL A 62 2.60 -3.96 7.70
C VAL A 62 3.31 -3.78 9.04
N LEU A 63 2.80 -4.39 10.09
CA LEU A 63 3.20 -4.23 11.49
C LEU A 63 4.68 -4.54 11.73
N GLY A 64 5.27 -5.43 10.91
CA GLY A 64 6.72 -5.70 10.88
C GLY A 64 7.59 -4.53 10.40
N GLY A 65 7.01 -3.38 10.04
CA GLY A 65 7.72 -2.12 9.75
C GLY A 65 8.45 -2.05 8.41
N GLY A 66 8.48 -3.15 7.65
CA GLY A 66 9.23 -3.27 6.40
C GLY A 66 8.40 -3.20 5.13
N ALA A 67 7.08 -2.96 5.21
CA ALA A 67 6.24 -2.90 4.03
C ALA A 67 4.95 -2.11 4.25
N PHE A 68 4.27 -1.78 3.14
CA PHE A 68 2.92 -1.25 3.13
C PHE A 68 2.05 -1.99 2.12
N LEU A 69 0.77 -2.07 2.43
CA LEU A 69 -0.26 -2.56 1.54
C LEU A 69 -1.05 -1.41 0.97
N THR A 70 -1.43 -1.54 -0.29
CA THR A 70 -2.32 -0.61 -0.97
C THR A 70 -3.46 -1.37 -1.61
N ALA A 71 -4.67 -0.85 -1.50
CA ALA A 71 -5.86 -1.41 -2.11
C ALA A 71 -6.78 -0.30 -2.63
N GLY A 72 -7.66 -0.63 -3.56
CA GLY A 72 -8.59 0.35 -4.08
C GLY A 72 -9.58 -0.21 -5.08
N ARG A 73 -10.05 0.68 -5.95
CA ARG A 73 -11.19 0.41 -6.84
C ARG A 73 -10.95 -0.71 -7.85
N CYS A 74 -9.70 -1.00 -8.18
CA CYS A 74 -9.37 -2.04 -9.15
C CYS A 74 -9.46 -3.48 -8.59
N GLY A 75 -9.87 -3.67 -7.34
CA GLY A 75 -10.01 -5.01 -6.71
C GLY A 75 -8.68 -5.71 -6.41
N ARG A 76 -7.56 -4.99 -6.54
CA ARG A 76 -6.22 -5.53 -6.30
C ARG A 76 -5.67 -5.03 -4.98
N LEU A 77 -4.89 -5.89 -4.34
CA LEU A 77 -3.97 -5.52 -3.28
C LEU A 77 -2.56 -5.52 -3.88
N ALA A 78 -1.74 -4.57 -3.45
CA ALA A 78 -0.33 -4.54 -3.80
C ALA A 78 0.50 -4.27 -2.55
N MET A 79 1.55 -5.07 -2.36
CA MET A 79 2.51 -4.89 -1.30
C MET A 79 3.77 -4.19 -1.81
N TRP A 80 4.27 -3.29 -0.99
CA TRP A 80 5.46 -2.49 -1.25
C TRP A 80 6.42 -2.72 -0.11
N ALA A 81 7.51 -3.44 -0.37
CA ALA A 81 8.58 -3.61 0.60
C ALA A 81 9.42 -2.34 0.65
N LEU A 82 9.66 -1.83 1.86
CA LEU A 82 10.66 -0.81 2.12
C LEU A 82 12.05 -1.43 1.95
N SER A 83 12.76 -0.99 0.92
CA SER A 83 14.17 -1.24 0.76
C SER A 83 14.94 -0.44 1.80
N SER A 84 15.84 -1.11 2.54
CA SER A 84 16.80 -0.47 3.43
C SER A 84 17.93 0.24 2.70
N ALA A 85 17.93 0.24 1.36
CA ALA A 85 18.92 0.99 0.62
C ALA A 85 18.90 2.46 1.07
N GLN A 86 20.08 3.04 1.20
CA GLN A 86 20.23 4.46 1.43
C GLN A 86 20.28 5.12 0.04
N PRO A 87 19.62 6.27 -0.19
CA PRO A 87 19.80 6.98 -1.44
C PRO A 87 21.31 7.22 -1.66
N PRO A 88 21.84 7.04 -2.88
CA PRO A 88 23.23 7.40 -3.16
C PRO A 88 23.41 8.89 -2.78
N ALA A 89 24.46 9.18 -2.03
CA ALA A 89 24.60 10.46 -1.31
C ALA A 89 24.69 11.70 -2.22
N ASP A 90 24.85 11.54 -3.53
CA ASP A 90 25.30 12.62 -4.43
C ASP A 90 24.58 12.66 -5.80
N ASP A 91 23.39 12.05 -5.96
CA ASP A 91 22.70 12.04 -7.26
C ASP A 91 21.26 12.56 -7.16
N ASP A 92 21.11 13.89 -7.23
CA ASP A 92 19.82 14.61 -7.18
C ASP A 92 18.88 14.28 -8.37
N ASP A 93 19.39 13.60 -9.40
CA ASP A 93 18.65 13.25 -10.62
C ASP A 93 18.21 11.78 -10.69
N VAL A 94 18.56 10.95 -9.69
CA VAL A 94 18.12 9.54 -9.64
C VAL A 94 16.81 9.42 -8.90
N GLU A 95 15.75 9.03 -9.61
CA GLU A 95 14.48 8.63 -9.03
C GLU A 95 14.70 7.44 -8.10
N TYR A 96 14.89 7.73 -6.82
CA TYR A 96 15.10 6.74 -5.80
C TYR A 96 13.81 5.92 -5.64
N ALA A 97 13.88 4.61 -5.87
CA ALA A 97 12.75 3.71 -5.66
C ALA A 97 13.03 2.82 -4.43
N PRO A 98 12.86 3.34 -3.19
CA PRO A 98 13.00 2.53 -1.98
C PRO A 98 11.90 1.49 -1.82
N PHE A 99 11.10 1.23 -2.87
CA PHE A 99 9.96 0.35 -2.82
C PHE A 99 10.05 -0.71 -3.91
N ALA A 100 10.18 -1.97 -3.51
CA ALA A 100 9.98 -3.10 -4.40
C ALA A 100 8.52 -3.55 -4.32
N ARG A 101 7.85 -3.68 -5.48
CA ARG A 101 6.51 -4.28 -5.54
C ARG A 101 6.65 -5.80 -5.37
N ALA A 102 6.23 -6.30 -4.22
CA ALA A 102 6.19 -7.72 -3.93
C ALA A 102 4.76 -8.20 -4.17
N ASP A 103 4.51 -8.78 -5.33
CA ASP A 103 3.24 -9.34 -5.79
C ASP A 103 2.00 -8.42 -5.78
N ALA A 104 1.29 -8.44 -6.91
CA ALA A 104 -0.06 -7.92 -7.01
C ALA A 104 -0.97 -9.02 -7.51
N SER A 105 -1.52 -9.77 -6.57
CA SER A 105 -2.56 -10.73 -6.89
C SER A 105 -3.88 -9.97 -7.11
N ALA A 106 -4.50 -10.20 -8.26
CA ALA A 106 -5.88 -9.81 -8.49
C ALA A 106 -6.75 -10.76 -7.66
N LEU A 107 -7.48 -10.23 -6.69
CA LEU A 107 -8.10 -11.06 -5.65
C LEU A 107 -9.60 -10.83 -5.55
N HIS A 108 -10.03 -9.60 -5.80
CA HIS A 108 -11.44 -9.26 -5.94
C HIS A 108 -11.78 -8.92 -7.38
N ASP A 109 -13.01 -9.23 -7.76
CA ASP A 109 -13.56 -8.93 -9.08
C ASP A 109 -14.13 -7.49 -9.16
N ASP A 110 -14.16 -6.80 -8.01
CA ASP A 110 -14.59 -5.41 -7.86
C ASP A 110 -13.83 -4.72 -6.70
N ALA A 111 -14.13 -3.44 -6.45
CA ALA A 111 -13.46 -2.56 -5.51
C ALA A 111 -13.31 -3.15 -4.11
N VAL A 112 -12.09 -3.06 -3.56
CA VAL A 112 -11.86 -3.27 -2.13
C VAL A 112 -12.49 -2.12 -1.37
N LEU A 113 -13.35 -2.44 -0.40
CA LEU A 113 -14.11 -1.48 0.41
C LEU A 113 -13.64 -1.41 1.86
N CYS A 114 -12.93 -2.44 2.33
CA CYS A 114 -12.34 -2.44 3.67
C CYS A 114 -11.10 -3.33 3.73
N LEU A 115 -10.19 -2.96 4.62
CA LEU A 115 -8.94 -3.68 4.90
C LEU A 115 -8.69 -3.64 6.41
N THR A 116 -8.24 -4.74 6.99
CA THR A 116 -7.77 -4.80 8.38
C THR A 116 -6.63 -5.79 8.51
N SER A 117 -5.81 -5.65 9.54
CA SER A 117 -4.72 -6.60 9.79
C SER A 117 -4.50 -6.86 11.28
N ILE A 118 -3.90 -8.02 11.57
CA ILE A 118 -3.44 -8.41 12.90
C ILE A 118 -2.11 -9.15 12.79
N GLU A 119 -1.26 -9.02 13.81
CA GLU A 119 -0.08 -9.90 13.93
C GLU A 119 -0.56 -11.35 14.09
N ALA A 120 -0.01 -12.25 13.26
CA ALA A 120 -0.25 -13.67 13.42
C ALA A 120 0.51 -14.16 14.66
N GLU A 121 -0.08 -15.08 15.41
CA GLU A 121 0.62 -15.73 16.52
C GLU A 121 1.66 -16.71 15.96
N GLY A 122 2.93 -16.53 16.33
CA GLY A 122 4.02 -17.39 15.89
C GLY A 122 5.38 -16.70 15.86
N ASP A 123 6.42 -17.51 15.71
CA ASP A 123 7.85 -17.21 15.74
C ASP A 123 8.41 -16.52 14.49
N GLY A 124 7.56 -16.16 13.52
CA GLY A 124 7.99 -15.81 12.16
C GLY A 124 7.65 -14.41 11.65
N GLY A 125 6.98 -13.55 12.44
CA GLY A 125 6.64 -12.18 12.02
C GLY A 125 5.67 -12.09 10.83
N ALA A 126 4.84 -13.12 10.64
CA ALA A 126 3.77 -13.08 9.65
C ALA A 126 2.60 -12.23 10.16
N GLU A 127 1.95 -11.52 9.24
CA GLU A 127 0.76 -10.71 9.54
C GLU A 127 -0.43 -11.26 8.76
N LEU A 128 -1.60 -11.29 9.40
CA LEU A 128 -2.83 -11.63 8.71
C LEU A 128 -3.52 -10.35 8.28
N VAL A 129 -3.96 -10.33 7.03
CA VAL A 129 -4.74 -9.23 6.46
C VAL A 129 -6.06 -9.79 5.99
N ALA A 130 -7.15 -9.08 6.25
CA ALA A 130 -8.44 -9.36 5.67
C ALA A 130 -8.89 -8.19 4.81
N SER A 131 -9.44 -8.50 3.64
CA SER A 131 -10.11 -7.53 2.78
C SER A 131 -11.57 -7.91 2.57
N GLY A 132 -12.43 -6.90 2.41
CA GLY A 132 -13.81 -7.04 1.95
C GLY A 132 -14.05 -6.17 0.73
N SER A 133 -14.90 -6.65 -0.19
CA SER A 133 -15.09 -6.06 -1.51
C SER A 133 -16.56 -5.89 -1.91
N ALA A 134 -16.77 -5.01 -2.88
CA ALA A 134 -18.02 -4.82 -3.59
C ALA A 134 -18.48 -6.08 -4.35
N ASP A 135 -17.56 -6.99 -4.69
CA ASP A 135 -17.88 -8.30 -5.31
C ASP A 135 -18.58 -9.28 -4.35
N GLY A 136 -18.77 -8.86 -3.10
CA GLY A 136 -19.40 -9.62 -2.05
C GLY A 136 -18.56 -10.77 -1.52
N THR A 137 -17.24 -10.66 -1.62
CA THR A 137 -16.30 -11.60 -1.04
C THR A 137 -15.41 -10.96 0.02
N THR A 138 -15.00 -11.79 0.99
CA THR A 138 -13.87 -11.53 1.88
C THR A 138 -12.72 -12.44 1.53
N VAL A 139 -11.51 -11.96 1.74
CA VAL A 139 -10.29 -12.74 1.53
C VAL A 139 -9.34 -12.50 2.69
N VAL A 140 -8.75 -13.58 3.21
CA VAL A 140 -7.71 -13.50 4.24
C VAL A 140 -6.38 -13.86 3.60
N TYR A 141 -5.35 -13.09 3.95
CA TYR A 141 -3.99 -13.24 3.48
C TYR A 141 -3.03 -13.43 4.64
N GLU A 142 -2.00 -14.21 4.38
CA GLU A 142 -0.75 -14.17 5.12
C GLU A 142 0.21 -13.23 4.40
N VAL A 143 0.76 -12.29 5.14
CA VAL A 143 1.74 -11.31 4.68
C VAL A 143 3.08 -11.64 5.31
N ARG A 144 4.09 -11.76 4.44
CA ARG A 144 5.49 -11.94 4.83
C ARG A 144 6.35 -11.00 4.02
N SER A 145 7.61 -10.82 4.42
CA SER A 145 8.60 -10.05 3.65
C SER A 145 8.71 -10.49 2.18
N ALA A 146 8.45 -11.77 1.89
CA ALA A 146 8.52 -12.35 0.56
C ALA A 146 7.27 -12.12 -0.33
N GLY A 147 6.12 -11.72 0.23
CA GLY A 147 4.90 -11.58 -0.56
C GLY A 147 3.59 -11.70 0.22
N LEU A 148 2.50 -11.69 -0.56
CA LEU A 148 1.13 -11.88 -0.08
C LEU A 148 0.63 -13.27 -0.50
N LYS A 149 0.18 -14.08 0.47
CA LYS A 149 -0.39 -15.41 0.21
C LYS A 149 -1.85 -15.44 0.63
N GLN A 150 -2.77 -15.69 -0.31
CA GLN A 150 -4.17 -15.92 0.03
C GLN A 150 -4.31 -17.21 0.85
N LEU A 151 -4.97 -17.12 2.00
CA LEU A 151 -5.30 -18.25 2.87
C LEU A 151 -6.74 -18.73 2.64
N SER A 152 -7.68 -17.80 2.49
CA SER A 152 -9.09 -18.13 2.32
C SER A 152 -9.82 -17.05 1.53
N ARG A 153 -10.91 -17.44 0.86
CA ARG A 153 -11.89 -16.54 0.24
C ARG A 153 -13.29 -17.03 0.60
N CYS A 154 -14.16 -16.13 1.01
CA CYS A 154 -15.54 -16.44 1.38
C CYS A 154 -16.49 -15.48 0.67
N GLY A 155 -17.52 -16.00 0.01
CA GLY A 155 -18.58 -15.20 -0.57
C GLY A 155 -19.73 -15.01 0.40
N VAL A 156 -20.16 -13.77 0.60
CA VAL A 156 -21.34 -13.43 1.39
C VAL A 156 -22.50 -12.90 0.53
N GLY A 157 -22.28 -12.71 -0.78
CA GLY A 157 -23.31 -12.37 -1.76
C GLY A 157 -23.79 -10.91 -1.74
N VAL A 158 -23.18 -10.08 -0.89
CA VAL A 158 -23.46 -8.64 -0.77
C VAL A 158 -22.15 -7.87 -0.50
N PRO A 159 -22.04 -6.59 -0.90
CA PRO A 159 -20.83 -5.80 -0.67
C PRO A 159 -20.36 -5.83 0.79
N VAL A 160 -19.08 -6.11 1.00
CA VAL A 160 -18.47 -6.18 2.33
C VAL A 160 -17.78 -4.88 2.67
N THR A 161 -18.39 -4.08 3.53
CA THR A 161 -17.89 -2.75 3.92
C THR A 161 -17.09 -2.74 5.23
N ALA A 162 -17.09 -3.86 5.96
CA ALA A 162 -16.32 -4.00 7.19
C ALA A 162 -15.88 -5.45 7.36
N VAL A 163 -14.64 -5.64 7.80
CA VAL A 163 -14.08 -6.91 8.22
C VAL A 163 -13.38 -6.70 9.57
N ALA A 164 -13.48 -7.68 10.45
CA ALA A 164 -12.78 -7.69 11.71
C ALA A 164 -12.04 -9.03 11.84
N LEU A 165 -10.78 -8.95 12.27
CA LEU A 165 -9.99 -10.12 12.64
C LEU A 165 -9.96 -10.17 14.17
N GLY A 166 -10.35 -11.32 14.72
CA GLY A 166 -10.36 -11.59 16.15
C GLY A 166 -9.29 -12.61 16.52
N ARG A 167 -8.72 -12.44 17.71
CA ARG A 167 -8.04 -13.55 18.42
C ARG A 167 -9.12 -14.36 19.12
N TRP A 168 -9.07 -15.68 18.98
CA TRP A 168 -10.04 -16.62 19.55
C TRP A 168 -9.34 -17.50 20.58
#